data_AF-A0A367K9Q6-F1
#
_entry.id   AF-A0A367K9Q6-F1
#
_cell.length_a   1.000
_cell.length_b   1.000
_cell.length_c   1.000
_cell.angle_alpha   90.00
_cell.angle_beta   90.00
_cell.angle_gamma   90.00
#
_symmetry.space_group_name_H-M   'P 1'
#
loop_
_entity.id
_entity.type
_entity.pdbx_description
1 polymer ?
#
loop_
_entity_poly.entity_id
_entity_poly.type
_entity_poly.pdbx_seq_one_letter_code
_entity_poly.pdbx_strand_id
1 'polypeptide(L)'
;MLLTRIVNKPQSAHGLIRFTKSKAFILFILASFFLLSHIIIHFRLKLHYSSATATVIGTTIKTNQFQQERYLAYLPHSGLSNQRIELANALLLAYMLKRTLLIPPAFLGNVFGWMPREQLMDHLQWLTTPKPFTKLCQRPTPGKIATYVQRSRCEEYRNFGVLSWSDLHDLSPLSPYIQYRFQDVMSLETIQKQLNLSRDDIYLYEDAQLYDWRLYENTTQAIEILNEHSNYVDSFGGRRYYKVLLPQHFYREEKLLFLGGVFGSTRLNIVDPELKTVYQKITRALHYRLDTPLGMTVQSIVDHLGGKGSFMSVHFRTGDKPFKKELPTNLQNFVKNMTEIVGSHETDSCVDIPLDSDQITVGKKVKVYIATDHKDPKGKSSDLLPWFREFPCTVTLGDLPGHLLSPLDDLRDMVSPSKSLKRFLIPLVDAMVAAHGRDILTTPRSTFSKYIEELHKAWVPQ
;
A
#
# COMPACT_ATOMS: atom_id res chain seq x y z
N MET A 1 55.80 -2.69 -26.33
CA MET A 1 56.55 -1.51 -25.84
C MET A 1 55.89 -1.05 -24.55
N LEU A 2 56.41 -1.45 -23.38
CA LEU A 2 57.46 -0.75 -22.61
C LEU A 2 57.01 0.68 -22.23
N LEU A 3 57.06 1.19 -20.98
CA LEU A 3 57.45 0.69 -19.65
C LEU A 3 57.13 1.84 -18.64
N THR A 4 56.82 1.49 -17.37
CA THR A 4 57.05 2.23 -16.08
C THR A 4 56.41 3.61 -15.85
N ARG A 5 55.52 3.84 -14.87
CA ARG A 5 55.59 3.69 -13.38
C ARG A 5 56.80 4.35 -12.71
N ILE A 6 56.57 5.52 -12.13
CA ILE A 6 57.44 6.25 -11.19
C ILE A 6 57.22 5.73 -9.76
N VAL A 7 58.31 5.66 -9.01
CA VAL A 7 58.48 5.09 -7.66
C VAL A 7 58.37 6.16 -6.55
N ASN A 8 57.74 5.76 -5.43
CA ASN A 8 57.91 6.10 -3.98
C ASN A 8 59.08 7.03 -3.56
N LYS A 9 59.12 7.79 -2.45
CA LYS A 9 58.40 7.88 -1.15
C LYS A 9 58.83 9.21 -0.43
N PRO A 10 58.29 9.55 0.77
CA PRO A 10 58.27 10.89 1.39
C PRO A 10 59.42 11.19 2.36
N GLN A 11 59.51 12.46 2.80
CA GLN A 11 60.21 12.88 4.02
C GLN A 11 59.25 13.52 5.03
N SER A 12 59.37 13.06 6.28
CA SER A 12 58.67 13.47 7.49
C SER A 12 59.23 14.76 8.09
N ALA A 13 58.36 15.63 8.62
CA ALA A 13 58.75 16.72 9.52
C ALA A 13 57.97 16.61 10.84
N HIS A 14 58.69 16.35 11.94
CA HIS A 14 58.19 16.46 13.30
C HIS A 14 58.20 17.94 13.73
N GLY A 15 57.03 18.50 14.00
CA GLY A 15 56.86 19.84 14.60
C GLY A 15 56.36 19.75 16.04
N LEU A 16 57.22 20.07 17.00
CA LEU A 16 56.87 20.24 18.42
C LEU A 16 56.12 21.57 18.59
N ILE A 17 54.83 21.54 18.99
CA ILE A 17 54.01 22.73 19.19
C ILE A 17 54.24 23.28 20.62
N ARG A 18 54.89 24.45 20.73
CA ARG A 18 54.94 25.25 21.97
C ARG A 18 53.59 25.95 22.18
N PHE A 19 52.90 25.63 23.27
CA PHE A 19 51.68 26.33 23.68
C PHE A 19 52.00 27.65 24.39
N THR A 20 51.51 28.76 23.84
CA THR A 20 51.57 30.08 24.47
C THR A 20 50.56 30.19 25.62
N LYS A 21 50.89 30.92 26.69
CA LYS A 21 50.10 31.06 27.94
C LYS A 21 48.59 31.35 27.74
N SER A 22 48.21 32.02 26.66
CA SER A 22 46.82 32.29 26.30
C SER A 22 46.01 31.03 25.91
N LYS A 23 46.63 30.04 25.26
CA LYS A 23 45.94 28.79 24.87
C LYS A 23 45.74 27.83 26.05
N ALA A 24 46.66 27.84 27.01
CA ALA A 24 46.50 27.10 28.27
C ALA A 24 45.34 27.65 29.13
N PHE A 25 45.13 28.96 29.10
CA PHE A 25 44.02 29.62 29.79
C PHE A 25 42.65 29.25 29.20
N ILE A 26 42.54 29.19 27.86
CA ILE A 26 41.31 28.75 27.18
C ILE A 26 41.00 27.28 27.48
N LEU A 27 42.00 26.41 27.48
CA LEU A 27 41.85 25.00 27.87
C LEU A 27 41.41 24.86 29.33
N PHE A 28 41.91 25.71 30.23
CA PHE A 28 41.51 25.71 31.64
C PHE A 28 40.05 26.17 31.81
N ILE A 29 39.60 27.20 31.08
CA ILE A 29 38.20 27.63 31.08
C ILE A 29 37.28 26.53 30.55
N LEU A 30 37.64 25.89 29.43
CA LEU A 30 36.85 24.78 28.87
C LEU A 30 36.77 23.60 29.85
N ALA A 31 37.89 23.22 30.48
CA ALA A 31 37.91 22.16 31.48
C ALA A 31 37.06 22.51 32.72
N SER A 32 37.06 23.77 33.16
CA SER A 32 36.24 24.24 34.28
C SER A 32 34.73 24.21 33.95
N PHE A 33 34.35 24.51 32.71
CA PHE A 33 32.96 24.39 32.24
C PHE A 33 32.50 22.93 32.19
N PHE A 34 33.35 22.01 31.74
CA PHE A 34 33.04 20.58 31.76
C PHE A 34 32.87 20.06 33.19
N LEU A 35 33.74 20.47 34.12
CA LEU A 35 33.64 20.08 35.54
C LEU A 35 32.34 20.61 36.17
N LEU A 36 31.98 21.87 35.90
CA LEU A 36 30.74 22.47 36.40
C LEU A 36 29.51 21.76 35.84
N SER A 37 29.52 21.39 34.54
CA SER A 37 28.42 20.67 33.90
C SER A 37 28.22 19.27 34.51
N HIS A 38 29.31 18.56 34.83
CA HIS A 38 29.26 17.25 35.49
C HIS A 38 28.74 17.36 36.93
N ILE A 39 29.14 18.39 37.67
CA ILE A 39 28.64 18.65 39.03
C ILE A 39 27.14 18.96 39.00
N ILE A 40 26.66 19.77 38.03
CA ILE A 40 25.23 20.08 37.89
C ILE A 40 24.42 18.83 37.51
N ILE A 41 24.93 17.99 36.60
CA ILE A 41 24.28 16.72 36.22
C ILE A 41 24.21 15.76 37.42
N HIS A 42 25.30 15.61 38.18
CA HIS A 42 25.32 14.79 39.39
C HIS A 42 24.39 15.34 40.49
N PHE A 43 24.31 16.66 40.66
CA PHE A 43 23.40 17.27 41.62
C PHE A 43 21.93 17.10 41.21
N ARG A 44 21.61 17.18 39.91
CA ARG A 44 20.25 16.86 39.40
C ARG A 44 19.90 15.39 39.55
N LEU A 45 20.82 14.47 39.30
CA LEU A 45 20.62 13.03 39.53
C LEU A 45 20.42 12.72 41.02
N LYS A 46 21.16 13.39 41.91
CA LYS A 46 21.03 13.22 43.36
C LYS A 46 19.72 13.81 43.91
N LEU A 47 19.25 14.93 43.36
CA LEU A 47 17.92 15.49 43.66
C LEU A 47 16.80 14.60 43.12
N HIS A 48 16.97 13.94 41.97
CA HIS A 48 15.96 13.03 41.42
C HIS A 48 15.89 11.71 42.20
N TYR A 49 17.01 11.23 42.75
CA TYR A 49 17.05 10.02 43.59
C TYR A 49 16.59 10.24 45.03
N SER A 50 16.56 11.49 45.52
CA SER A 50 16.23 11.81 46.91
C SER A 50 14.73 12.14 47.15
N SER A 51 13.87 11.96 46.16
CA SER A 51 12.39 12.09 46.31
C SER A 51 11.64 10.75 46.32
N ALA A 52 12.34 9.62 46.45
CA ALA A 52 11.73 8.30 46.55
C ALA A 52 11.60 7.80 48.00
N THR A 53 10.93 8.56 48.86
CA THR A 53 10.39 8.06 50.14
C THR A 53 9.08 8.79 50.46
N ALA A 54 8.03 8.44 49.73
CA ALA A 54 6.66 8.79 50.08
C ALA A 54 6.01 7.59 50.78
N THR A 55 5.80 7.76 52.09
CA THR A 55 5.08 6.88 53.00
C THR A 55 3.68 6.57 52.43
N VAL A 56 3.36 5.28 52.31
CA VAL A 56 2.05 4.79 51.89
C VAL A 56 1.05 5.04 53.02
N ILE A 57 0.30 6.14 52.93
CA ILE A 57 -0.98 6.32 53.62
C ILE A 57 -1.93 7.05 52.66
N GLY A 58 -3.05 6.40 52.35
CA GLY A 58 -4.28 7.10 51.98
C GLY A 58 -4.53 7.33 50.49
N THR A 59 -5.68 6.80 50.06
CA THR A 59 -6.50 7.26 48.94
C THR A 59 -5.95 7.07 47.52
N THR A 60 -6.51 6.06 46.87
CA THR A 60 -6.49 5.82 45.42
C THR A 60 -7.12 7.01 44.68
N ILE A 61 -6.36 8.08 44.48
CA ILE A 61 -6.69 9.05 43.43
C ILE A 61 -6.29 8.38 42.11
N LYS A 62 -7.27 7.72 41.47
CA LYS A 62 -7.20 7.46 40.03
C LYS A 62 -7.16 8.82 39.33
N THR A 63 -5.97 9.36 39.13
CA THR A 63 -5.76 10.35 38.10
C THR A 63 -5.97 9.63 36.77
N ASN A 64 -7.22 9.64 36.29
CA ASN A 64 -7.48 9.50 34.87
C ASN A 64 -6.78 10.69 34.19
N GLN A 65 -5.48 10.57 33.93
CA GLN A 65 -4.90 11.29 32.81
C GLN A 65 -5.68 10.78 31.60
N PHE A 66 -6.67 11.57 31.17
CA PHE A 66 -7.23 11.41 29.84
C PHE A 66 -6.06 11.56 28.88
N GLN A 67 -5.50 10.42 28.45
CA GLN A 67 -4.42 10.39 27.49
C GLN A 67 -4.99 11.07 26.25
N GLN A 68 -4.51 12.27 25.97
CA GLN A 68 -5.04 13.08 24.89
C GLN A 68 -4.90 12.28 23.60
N GLU A 69 -6.01 12.13 22.87
CA GLU A 69 -6.05 11.34 21.65
C GLU A 69 -5.00 11.85 20.65
N ARG A 70 -4.21 10.92 20.11
CA ARG A 70 -3.17 11.19 19.12
C ARG A 70 -3.55 10.53 17.80
N TYR A 71 -3.16 11.15 16.71
CA TYR A 71 -3.56 10.79 15.37
C TYR A 71 -2.36 10.43 14.50
N LEU A 72 -2.59 9.50 13.57
CA LEU A 72 -1.69 9.15 12.48
C LEU A 72 -2.42 9.43 11.15
N ALA A 73 -1.76 10.10 10.23
CA ALA A 73 -2.23 10.31 8.86
C ALA A 73 -1.14 9.95 7.85
N TYR A 74 -1.54 9.66 6.61
CA TYR A 74 -0.63 9.37 5.51
C TYR A 74 -1.20 9.88 4.18
N LEU A 75 -0.36 9.95 3.14
CA LEU A 75 -0.77 10.37 1.80
C LEU A 75 -0.74 9.16 0.84
N PRO A 76 -1.92 8.65 0.42
CA PRO A 76 -1.98 7.50 -0.47
C PRO A 76 -1.54 7.87 -1.88
N HIS A 77 -1.00 6.91 -2.63
CA HIS A 77 -0.72 7.09 -4.05
C HIS A 77 -0.77 5.76 -4.81
N SER A 78 -0.40 5.76 -6.10
CA SER A 78 -0.46 4.57 -6.97
C SER A 78 -1.90 4.07 -7.24
N GLY A 79 -2.03 2.89 -7.86
CA GLY A 79 -3.34 2.24 -8.06
C GLY A 79 -3.89 1.59 -6.79
N LEU A 80 -5.18 1.27 -6.79
CA LEU A 80 -5.92 0.78 -5.62
C LEU A 80 -5.24 -0.38 -4.87
N SER A 81 -4.70 -1.39 -5.58
CA SER A 81 -4.03 -2.52 -4.91
C SER A 81 -2.83 -2.09 -4.08
N ASN A 82 -2.11 -1.04 -4.53
CA ASN A 82 -1.00 -0.46 -3.77
C ASN A 82 -1.52 0.41 -2.62
N GLN A 83 -2.59 1.18 -2.83
CA GLN A 83 -3.25 1.93 -1.76
C GLN A 83 -3.78 1.01 -0.64
N ARG A 84 -4.22 -0.21 -0.98
CA ARG A 84 -4.62 -1.22 0.02
C ARG A 84 -3.44 -1.67 0.87
N ILE A 85 -2.25 -1.84 0.26
CA ILE A 85 -1.00 -2.12 1.00
C ILE A 85 -0.67 -0.94 1.93
N GLU A 86 -0.87 0.29 1.46
CA GLU A 86 -0.68 1.48 2.28
C GLU A 86 -1.63 1.51 3.48
N LEU A 87 -2.92 1.23 3.27
CA LEU A 87 -3.90 1.13 4.35
C LEU A 87 -3.52 0.05 5.37
N ALA A 88 -3.09 -1.14 4.90
CA ALA A 88 -2.63 -2.21 5.79
C ALA A 88 -1.43 -1.78 6.64
N ASN A 89 -0.44 -1.14 6.01
CA ASN A 89 0.73 -0.60 6.72
C ASN A 89 0.33 0.50 7.71
N ALA A 90 -0.56 1.41 7.33
CA ALA A 90 -1.01 2.50 8.17
C ALA A 90 -1.81 2.00 9.39
N LEU A 91 -2.69 1.00 9.20
CA LEU A 91 -3.43 0.35 10.30
C LEU A 91 -2.47 -0.30 11.30
N LEU A 92 -1.45 -1.00 10.81
CA LEU A 92 -0.45 -1.62 11.68
C LEU A 92 0.41 -0.58 12.41
N LEU A 93 0.83 0.50 11.73
CA LEU A 93 1.54 1.61 12.36
C LEU A 93 0.68 2.31 13.42
N ALA A 94 -0.61 2.51 13.15
CA ALA A 94 -1.55 3.10 14.11
C ALA A 94 -1.64 2.25 15.38
N TYR A 95 -1.70 0.93 15.25
CA TYR A 95 -1.63 -0.01 16.36
C TYR A 95 -0.33 0.13 17.15
N MET A 96 0.82 0.02 16.47
CA MET A 96 2.15 0.09 17.09
C MET A 96 2.38 1.40 17.84
N LEU A 97 1.91 2.52 17.28
CA LEU A 97 2.12 3.86 17.82
C LEU A 97 1.01 4.30 18.78
N LYS A 98 -0.02 3.48 18.99
CA LYS A 98 -1.22 3.79 19.80
C LYS A 98 -1.88 5.11 19.37
N ARG A 99 -2.11 5.26 18.07
CA ARG A 99 -2.70 6.46 17.44
C ARG A 99 -4.00 6.10 16.71
N THR A 100 -4.96 7.01 16.73
CA THR A 100 -6.15 6.94 15.87
C THR A 100 -5.74 7.22 14.42
N LEU A 101 -6.00 6.28 13.51
CA LEU A 101 -5.68 6.44 12.09
C LEU A 101 -6.70 7.33 11.38
N LEU A 102 -6.24 8.35 10.68
CA LEU A 102 -7.03 9.08 9.69
C LEU A 102 -6.91 8.37 8.34
N ILE A 103 -7.97 7.66 7.94
CA ILE A 103 -8.02 6.87 6.73
C ILE A 103 -8.43 7.77 5.56
N PRO A 104 -7.55 8.01 4.56
CA PRO A 104 -7.91 8.75 3.36
C PRO A 104 -8.90 7.95 2.49
N PRO A 105 -9.61 8.58 1.55
CA PRO A 105 -10.47 7.88 0.61
C PRO A 105 -9.67 6.92 -0.27
N ALA A 106 -10.34 5.94 -0.85
CA ALA A 106 -9.77 5.10 -1.89
C ALA A 106 -9.88 5.81 -3.25
N PHE A 107 -8.86 5.70 -4.09
CA PHE A 107 -8.84 6.26 -5.44
C PHE A 107 -8.80 5.15 -6.49
N LEU A 108 -9.74 5.18 -7.42
CA LEU A 108 -9.87 4.25 -8.55
C LEU A 108 -9.50 4.92 -9.88
N GLY A 109 -9.26 4.11 -10.90
CA GLY A 109 -9.06 4.57 -12.27
C GLY A 109 -7.60 4.75 -12.62
N ASN A 110 -7.25 5.93 -13.13
CA ASN A 110 -5.86 6.22 -13.49
C ASN A 110 -4.94 6.05 -12.28
N VAL A 111 -3.64 5.90 -12.54
CA VAL A 111 -2.63 5.78 -11.49
C VAL A 111 -1.92 7.12 -11.41
N PHE A 112 -1.90 7.75 -10.22
CA PHE A 112 -0.97 8.85 -9.94
C PHE A 112 0.24 8.30 -9.17
N GLY A 113 1.42 8.73 -9.60
CA GLY A 113 2.68 8.31 -9.00
C GLY A 113 2.90 8.95 -7.63
N TRP A 114 3.96 8.49 -6.97
CA TRP A 114 4.51 9.20 -5.83
C TRP A 114 5.04 10.57 -6.25
N MET A 115 4.87 11.55 -5.37
CA MET A 115 5.30 12.94 -5.52
C MET A 115 5.77 13.46 -4.16
N PRO A 116 6.62 14.50 -4.11
CA PRO A 116 6.92 15.20 -2.87
C PRO A 116 5.66 15.61 -2.12
N ARG A 117 5.73 15.62 -0.78
CA ARG A 117 4.58 15.75 0.12
C ARG A 117 3.62 16.88 -0.24
N GLU A 118 4.14 18.09 -0.48
CA GLU A 118 3.31 19.26 -0.82
C GLU A 118 2.52 19.04 -2.12
N GLN A 119 3.18 18.55 -3.17
CA GLN A 119 2.53 18.28 -4.45
C GLN A 119 1.48 17.18 -4.34
N LEU A 120 1.78 16.12 -3.58
CA LEU A 120 0.84 15.02 -3.35
C LEU A 120 -0.37 15.49 -2.53
N MET A 121 -0.14 16.31 -1.50
CA MET A 121 -1.22 16.93 -0.71
C MET A 121 -2.13 17.80 -1.59
N ASP A 122 -1.55 18.69 -2.39
CA ASP A 122 -2.30 19.56 -3.29
C ASP A 122 -3.14 18.75 -4.29
N HIS A 123 -2.56 17.68 -4.82
CA HIS A 123 -3.24 16.77 -5.74
C HIS A 123 -4.42 16.06 -5.05
N LEU A 124 -4.20 15.49 -3.86
CA LEU A 124 -5.24 14.80 -3.10
C LEU A 124 -6.34 15.76 -2.63
N GLN A 125 -5.99 16.97 -2.20
CA GLN A 125 -6.94 18.03 -1.88
C GLN A 125 -7.79 18.38 -3.10
N TRP A 126 -7.18 18.46 -4.29
CA TRP A 126 -7.91 18.65 -5.54
C TRP A 126 -8.88 17.49 -5.84
N LEU A 127 -8.49 16.24 -5.64
CA LEU A 127 -9.36 15.10 -5.92
C LEU A 127 -10.51 14.95 -4.91
N THR A 128 -10.31 15.37 -3.67
CA THR A 128 -11.24 15.09 -2.56
C THR A 128 -12.14 16.26 -2.17
N THR A 129 -11.77 17.51 -2.49
CA THR A 129 -12.60 18.67 -2.20
C THR A 129 -13.85 18.67 -3.11
N PRO A 130 -15.08 18.72 -2.57
CA PRO A 130 -16.31 18.82 -3.36
C PRO A 130 -16.33 20.08 -4.23
N LYS A 131 -16.73 19.92 -5.51
CA LYS A 131 -16.78 21.02 -6.49
C LYS A 131 -17.98 20.85 -7.44
N PRO A 132 -18.54 21.95 -7.99
CA PRO A 132 -19.60 21.85 -8.99
C PRO A 132 -19.00 21.48 -10.37
N PHE A 133 -18.62 20.22 -10.54
CA PHE A 133 -17.89 19.73 -11.73
C PHE A 133 -18.65 19.96 -13.04
N THR A 134 -19.98 19.95 -13.04
CA THR A 134 -20.79 20.27 -14.22
C THR A 134 -20.58 21.71 -14.71
N LYS A 135 -20.36 22.65 -13.78
CA LYS A 135 -20.02 24.05 -14.09
C LYS A 135 -18.53 24.21 -14.38
N LEU A 136 -17.68 23.51 -13.64
CA LEU A 136 -16.23 23.61 -13.76
C LEU A 136 -15.69 22.93 -15.04
N CYS A 137 -16.31 21.85 -15.51
CA CYS A 137 -15.80 21.03 -16.60
C CYS A 137 -16.55 21.22 -17.92
N GLN A 138 -16.88 22.48 -18.22
CA GLN A 138 -17.43 22.92 -19.50
C GLN A 138 -16.38 22.84 -20.62
N ARG A 139 -16.85 22.90 -21.88
CA ARG A 139 -15.94 22.94 -23.04
C ARG A 139 -15.11 24.23 -22.99
N PRO A 140 -13.80 24.17 -23.35
CA PRO A 140 -12.96 25.36 -23.39
C PRO A 140 -13.51 26.37 -24.39
N THR A 141 -13.38 27.66 -24.08
CA THR A 141 -13.77 28.75 -24.98
C THR A 141 -12.56 29.17 -25.81
N PRO A 142 -12.63 29.15 -27.15
CA PRO A 142 -11.55 29.63 -28.01
C PRO A 142 -11.09 31.04 -27.62
N GLY A 143 -9.77 31.26 -27.57
CA GLY A 143 -9.17 32.54 -27.19
C GLY A 143 -9.09 32.81 -25.68
N LYS A 144 -9.69 31.98 -24.81
CA LYS A 144 -9.60 32.12 -23.35
C LYS A 144 -8.71 31.04 -22.73
N ILE A 145 -7.41 31.32 -22.61
CA ILE A 145 -6.37 30.38 -22.11
C ILE A 145 -6.77 29.70 -20.79
N ALA A 146 -7.33 30.45 -19.84
CA ALA A 146 -7.75 29.92 -18.54
C ALA A 146 -8.71 28.72 -18.65
N THR A 147 -9.58 28.69 -19.67
CA THR A 147 -10.54 27.59 -19.88
C THR A 147 -9.88 26.29 -20.36
N TYR A 148 -8.69 26.37 -20.96
CA TYR A 148 -7.89 25.20 -21.35
C TYR A 148 -7.14 24.59 -20.16
N VAL A 149 -6.63 25.43 -19.25
CA VAL A 149 -6.02 24.98 -17.98
C VAL A 149 -7.06 24.31 -17.08
N GLN A 150 -8.28 24.85 -17.05
CA GLN A 150 -9.39 24.24 -16.34
C GLN A 150 -9.77 22.87 -16.91
N ARG A 151 -9.67 22.70 -18.24
CA ARG A 151 -9.93 21.41 -18.90
C ARG A 151 -8.96 20.31 -18.47
N SER A 152 -7.66 20.57 -18.35
CA SER A 152 -6.70 19.51 -17.96
C SER A 152 -7.00 18.96 -16.57
N ARG A 153 -7.33 19.84 -15.61
CA ARG A 153 -7.76 19.44 -14.25
C ARG A 153 -9.07 18.64 -14.24
N CYS A 154 -9.95 18.91 -15.20
CA CYS A 154 -11.19 18.15 -15.41
C CYS A 154 -10.97 16.77 -16.05
N GLU A 155 -9.92 16.60 -16.86
CA GLU A 155 -9.57 15.29 -17.43
C GLU A 155 -9.08 14.33 -16.34
N GLU A 156 -8.29 14.80 -15.38
CA GLU A 156 -7.95 14.02 -14.18
C GLU A 156 -9.22 13.58 -13.47
N TYR A 157 -10.09 14.53 -13.13
CA TYR A 157 -11.34 14.23 -12.44
C TYR A 157 -12.21 13.20 -13.18
N ARG A 158 -12.27 13.26 -14.52
CA ARG A 158 -13.01 12.25 -15.31
C ARG A 158 -12.42 10.85 -15.14
N ASN A 159 -11.11 10.73 -14.96
CA ASN A 159 -10.41 9.45 -14.96
C ASN A 159 -10.13 8.87 -13.57
N PHE A 160 -10.51 9.56 -12.49
CA PHE A 160 -10.34 9.10 -11.10
C PHE A 160 -11.65 8.91 -10.37
N GLY A 161 -11.97 7.73 -9.86
CA GLY A 161 -13.11 7.55 -8.95
C GLY A 161 -12.69 7.70 -7.49
N VAL A 162 -13.52 8.29 -6.64
CA VAL A 162 -13.29 8.36 -5.19
C VAL A 162 -14.40 7.62 -4.45
N LEU A 163 -14.03 6.74 -3.51
CA LEU A 163 -14.95 5.97 -2.67
C LEU A 163 -14.42 5.78 -1.25
N SER A 164 -15.31 5.41 -0.34
CA SER A 164 -14.90 5.02 1.01
C SER A 164 -14.30 3.61 0.98
N TRP A 165 -13.32 3.35 1.84
CA TRP A 165 -12.83 1.99 2.05
C TRP A 165 -13.91 1.07 2.63
N SER A 166 -14.91 1.61 3.33
CA SER A 166 -16.06 0.82 3.83
C SER A 166 -16.94 0.25 2.72
N ASP A 167 -16.92 0.85 1.52
CA ASP A 167 -17.64 0.34 0.35
C ASP A 167 -16.95 -0.90 -0.23
N LEU A 168 -15.67 -1.11 0.10
CA LEU A 168 -14.83 -2.21 -0.36
C LEU A 168 -14.59 -3.27 0.71
N HIS A 169 -14.41 -2.87 1.97
CA HIS A 169 -13.89 -3.68 3.06
C HIS A 169 -14.69 -3.51 4.34
N ASP A 170 -14.73 -4.54 5.18
CA ASP A 170 -15.30 -4.43 6.52
C ASP A 170 -14.18 -4.23 7.56
N LEU A 171 -13.99 -2.98 7.98
CA LEU A 171 -12.98 -2.62 8.98
C LEU A 171 -13.51 -2.74 10.43
N SER A 172 -14.80 -3.02 10.63
CA SER A 172 -15.39 -3.12 11.98
C SER A 172 -14.74 -4.17 12.88
N PRO A 173 -14.22 -5.32 12.39
CA PRO A 173 -13.51 -6.29 13.24
C PRO A 173 -12.20 -5.75 13.82
N LEU A 174 -11.67 -4.65 13.30
CA LEU A 174 -10.44 -4.02 13.80
C LEU A 174 -10.68 -3.03 14.94
N SER A 175 -11.90 -2.50 15.09
CA SER A 175 -12.24 -1.45 16.07
C SER A 175 -11.87 -1.76 17.53
N PRO A 176 -11.89 -3.03 18.01
CA PRO A 176 -11.40 -3.35 19.36
C PRO A 176 -9.89 -3.15 19.55
N TYR A 177 -9.12 -3.11 18.46
CA TYR A 177 -7.65 -3.08 18.48
C TYR A 177 -7.09 -1.77 17.93
N ILE A 178 -7.74 -1.20 16.91
CA ILE A 178 -7.24 -0.06 16.15
C ILE A 178 -8.35 0.97 16.06
N GLN A 179 -8.09 2.16 16.58
CA GLN A 179 -8.98 3.32 16.41
C GLN A 179 -8.71 3.95 15.04
N TYR A 180 -9.77 4.28 14.32
CA TYR A 180 -9.67 4.94 13.01
C TYR A 180 -10.86 5.86 12.75
N ARG A 181 -10.65 6.84 11.87
CA ARG A 181 -11.67 7.76 11.35
C ARG A 181 -11.45 7.95 9.86
N PHE A 182 -12.53 7.98 9.09
CA PHE A 182 -12.45 8.30 7.66
C PHE A 182 -12.27 9.81 7.48
N GLN A 183 -11.39 10.17 6.54
CA GLN A 183 -11.08 11.54 6.18
C GLN A 183 -11.57 11.79 4.74
N ASP A 184 -12.71 12.46 4.60
CA ASP A 184 -13.29 12.68 3.26
C ASP A 184 -12.46 13.64 2.41
N VAL A 185 -11.94 14.71 3.03
CA VAL A 185 -11.14 15.74 2.36
C VAL A 185 -9.70 15.68 2.83
N MET A 186 -8.80 15.35 1.92
CA MET A 186 -7.36 15.26 2.18
C MET A 186 -6.71 16.64 2.05
N SER A 187 -6.74 17.40 3.14
CA SER A 187 -6.08 18.70 3.25
C SER A 187 -5.60 18.92 4.69
N LEU A 188 -4.38 19.42 4.85
CA LEU A 188 -3.82 19.73 6.17
C LEU A 188 -4.71 20.73 6.92
N GLU A 189 -5.18 21.77 6.23
CA GLU A 189 -6.04 22.81 6.81
C GLU A 189 -7.37 22.23 7.32
N THR A 190 -7.95 21.31 6.56
CA THR A 190 -9.21 20.65 6.94
C THR A 190 -9.01 19.76 8.16
N ILE A 191 -7.95 18.94 8.17
CA ILE A 191 -7.60 18.07 9.30
C ILE A 191 -7.33 18.91 10.55
N GLN A 192 -6.56 20.01 10.42
CA GLN A 192 -6.28 20.93 11.52
C GLN A 192 -7.55 21.51 12.12
N LYS A 193 -8.47 21.98 11.27
CA LYS A 193 -9.75 22.55 11.72
C LYS A 193 -10.62 21.51 12.42
N GLN A 194 -10.74 20.30 11.84
CA GLN A 194 -11.58 19.23 12.38
C GLN A 194 -11.08 18.70 13.73
N LEU A 195 -9.76 18.65 13.91
CA LEU A 195 -9.11 18.14 15.12
C LEU A 195 -8.68 19.25 16.10
N ASN A 196 -8.97 20.52 15.76
CA ASN A 196 -8.56 21.71 16.52
C ASN A 196 -7.05 21.72 16.85
N LEU A 197 -6.21 21.55 15.83
CA LEU A 197 -4.75 21.45 15.94
C LEU A 197 -4.06 22.77 15.56
N SER A 198 -3.14 23.21 16.42
CA SER A 198 -2.16 24.23 16.09
C SER A 198 -1.01 23.65 15.24
N ARG A 199 -0.11 24.50 14.74
CA ARG A 199 1.06 24.04 13.97
C ARG A 199 2.02 23.20 14.83
N ASP A 200 2.17 23.56 16.11
CA ASP A 200 3.07 22.87 17.04
C ASP A 200 2.54 21.49 17.46
N ASP A 201 1.27 21.21 17.21
CA ASP A 201 0.65 19.90 17.45
C ASP A 201 0.98 18.88 16.36
N ILE A 202 1.70 19.26 15.30
CA ILE A 202 1.81 18.50 14.06
C ILE A 202 3.27 18.23 13.71
N TYR A 203 3.60 16.96 13.56
CA TYR A 203 4.85 16.53 12.95
C TYR A 203 4.58 16.04 11.52
N LEU A 204 5.20 16.71 10.55
CA LEU A 204 5.14 16.35 9.14
C LEU A 204 6.41 15.56 8.78
N TYR A 205 6.25 14.31 8.35
CA TYR A 205 7.35 13.52 7.83
C TYR A 205 7.46 13.69 6.32
N GLU A 206 8.67 13.96 5.85
CA GLU A 206 8.97 14.13 4.43
C GLU A 206 9.84 12.97 3.94
N ASP A 207 9.23 12.13 3.10
CA ASP A 207 9.98 11.16 2.31
C ASP A 207 10.62 11.81 1.08
N ALA A 208 11.89 11.47 0.84
CA ALA A 208 12.65 12.00 -0.29
C ALA A 208 12.35 11.25 -1.61
N GLN A 209 11.78 10.05 -1.51
CA GLN A 209 11.47 9.17 -2.64
C GLN A 209 10.46 8.07 -2.24
N LEU A 210 9.89 7.40 -3.25
CA LEU A 210 8.93 6.30 -3.09
C LEU A 210 9.35 5.23 -2.06
N TYR A 211 10.61 4.81 -2.10
CA TYR A 211 11.16 3.80 -1.20
C TYR A 211 12.16 4.44 -0.23
N ASP A 212 11.80 5.57 0.40
CA ASP A 212 12.75 6.28 1.25
C ASP A 212 13.15 5.47 2.49
N TRP A 213 12.19 4.98 3.29
CA TRP A 213 12.48 4.30 4.55
C TRP A 213 11.85 2.92 4.69
N ARG A 214 12.53 1.99 5.34
CA ARG A 214 11.97 0.71 5.77
C ARG A 214 12.09 0.61 7.28
N LEU A 215 11.00 0.23 7.94
CA LEU A 215 10.96 0.09 9.38
C LEU A 215 11.34 -1.34 9.76
N TYR A 216 12.31 -1.47 10.67
CA TYR A 216 12.79 -2.73 11.23
C TYR A 216 12.47 -2.77 12.71
N GLU A 217 11.58 -3.69 13.10
CA GLU A 217 11.24 -3.89 14.50
C GLU A 217 12.39 -4.57 15.27
N ASN A 218 13.12 -5.48 14.62
CA ASN A 218 14.31 -6.11 15.20
C ASN A 218 15.51 -5.14 15.15
N THR A 219 15.83 -4.56 16.31
CA THR A 219 16.95 -3.61 16.46
C THR A 219 18.30 -4.21 16.11
N THR A 220 18.57 -5.47 16.47
CA THR A 220 19.84 -6.13 16.15
C THR A 220 20.02 -6.24 14.64
N GLN A 221 19.00 -6.71 13.93
CA GLN A 221 19.01 -6.78 12.47
C GLN A 221 19.17 -5.39 11.83
N ALA A 222 18.48 -4.37 12.36
CA ALA A 222 18.62 -3.02 11.86
C ALA A 222 20.06 -2.48 12.02
N ILE A 223 20.69 -2.72 13.17
CA ILE A 223 22.07 -2.33 13.45
C ILE A 223 23.05 -3.07 12.54
N GLU A 224 22.87 -4.37 12.32
CA GLU A 224 23.69 -5.15 11.39
C GLU A 224 23.66 -4.55 9.98
N ILE A 225 22.46 -4.26 9.46
CA ILE A 225 22.30 -3.63 8.14
C ILE A 225 22.98 -2.25 8.07
N LEU A 226 22.85 -1.45 9.12
CA LEU A 226 23.49 -0.13 9.19
C LEU A 226 25.03 -0.23 9.25
N ASN A 227 25.56 -1.27 9.89
CA ASN A 227 27.01 -1.52 10.00
C ASN A 227 27.63 -2.07 8.71
N GLU A 228 26.84 -2.64 7.81
CA GLU A 228 27.30 -3.11 6.49
C GLU A 228 27.70 -1.96 5.54
N HIS A 229 27.57 -0.69 5.95
CA HIS A 229 27.90 0.52 5.17
C HIS A 229 27.17 0.60 3.81
N SER A 230 26.09 -0.15 3.63
CA SER A 230 25.24 -0.02 2.45
C SER A 230 24.37 1.22 2.57
N ASN A 231 24.31 2.03 1.51
CA ASN A 231 23.42 3.20 1.45
C ASN A 231 21.96 2.82 1.14
N TYR A 232 21.66 1.53 1.02
CA TYR A 232 20.32 1.03 0.77
C TYR A 232 20.13 -0.42 1.23
N VAL A 233 18.86 -0.84 1.31
CA VAL A 233 18.46 -2.22 1.54
C VAL A 233 17.64 -2.73 0.38
N ASP A 234 18.08 -3.81 -0.24
CA ASP A 234 17.33 -4.47 -1.30
C ASP A 234 16.05 -5.12 -0.75
N SER A 235 15.02 -5.08 -1.58
CA SER A 235 13.75 -5.77 -1.42
C SER A 235 13.39 -6.45 -2.73
N PHE A 236 12.34 -7.27 -2.69
CA PHE A 236 11.91 -8.08 -3.82
C PHE A 236 11.69 -7.25 -5.10
N GLY A 237 12.07 -7.84 -6.23
CA GLY A 237 11.88 -7.25 -7.55
C GLY A 237 12.78 -6.05 -7.85
N GLY A 238 13.96 -5.99 -7.21
CA GLY A 238 14.96 -4.94 -7.45
C GLY A 238 14.63 -3.59 -6.81
N ARG A 239 13.75 -3.58 -5.80
CA ARG A 239 13.37 -2.35 -5.07
C ARG A 239 14.39 -2.06 -3.98
N ARG A 240 14.73 -0.80 -3.76
CA ARG A 240 15.73 -0.37 -2.79
C ARG A 240 15.17 0.64 -1.81
N TYR A 241 15.40 0.40 -0.52
CA TYR A 241 15.06 1.32 0.55
C TYR A 241 16.30 2.06 1.03
N TYR A 242 16.23 3.36 1.30
CA TYR A 242 17.44 4.17 1.53
C TYR A 242 17.66 4.56 3.00
N LYS A 243 16.67 4.31 3.85
CA LYS A 243 16.74 4.52 5.30
C LYS A 243 16.25 3.28 6.02
N VAL A 244 17.00 2.87 7.03
CA VAL A 244 16.59 1.87 8.01
C VAL A 244 16.11 2.61 9.24
N LEU A 245 14.83 2.48 9.56
CA LEU A 245 14.22 3.13 10.72
C LEU A 245 13.82 2.09 11.76
N LEU A 246 13.96 2.46 13.04
CA LEU A 246 13.38 1.71 14.14
C LEU A 246 12.01 2.30 14.52
N PRO A 247 11.09 1.54 15.16
CA PRO A 247 9.81 2.06 15.64
C PRO A 247 9.92 3.37 16.44
N GLN A 248 11.00 3.52 17.21
CA GLN A 248 11.25 4.70 18.05
C GLN A 248 11.33 6.01 17.28
N HIS A 249 11.69 5.96 16.00
CA HIS A 249 11.70 7.13 15.14
C HIS A 249 10.31 7.80 15.04
N PHE A 250 9.24 7.01 15.14
CA PHE A 250 7.86 7.48 15.03
C PHE A 250 7.13 7.59 16.38
N TYR A 251 7.78 7.30 17.52
CA TYR A 251 7.24 7.62 18.85
C TYR A 251 7.38 9.13 19.11
N ARG A 252 6.45 9.88 18.50
CA ARG A 252 6.35 11.34 18.54
C ARG A 252 5.43 11.82 19.66
N GLU A 253 5.70 12.99 20.21
CA GLU A 253 4.85 13.63 21.22
C GLU A 253 3.70 14.43 20.60
N GLU A 254 3.92 14.94 19.37
CA GLU A 254 2.96 15.71 18.59
C GLU A 254 1.63 14.96 18.44
N LYS A 255 0.52 15.69 18.55
CA LYS A 255 -0.83 15.10 18.46
C LYS A 255 -1.06 14.47 17.10
N LEU A 256 -0.60 15.08 16.02
CA LEU A 256 -0.68 14.52 14.67
C LEU A 256 0.70 14.15 14.15
N LEU A 257 0.90 12.87 13.87
CA LEU A 257 1.98 12.37 13.04
C LEU A 257 1.45 12.23 11.60
N PHE A 258 1.95 13.04 10.66
CA PHE A 258 1.51 13.01 9.28
C PHE A 258 2.64 12.53 8.37
N LEU A 259 2.53 11.29 7.92
CA LEU A 259 3.46 10.66 7.00
C LEU A 259 3.15 11.04 5.54
N GLY A 260 4.13 10.96 4.64
CA GLY A 260 3.85 10.91 3.21
C GLY A 260 3.43 9.50 2.79
N GLY A 261 4.10 8.93 1.79
CA GLY A 261 3.76 7.60 1.28
C GLY A 261 4.18 6.48 2.24
N VAL A 262 3.26 5.56 2.55
CA VAL A 262 3.56 4.35 3.35
C VAL A 262 3.54 3.07 2.51
N PHE A 263 3.70 3.23 1.19
CA PHE A 263 3.60 2.15 0.21
C PHE A 263 4.74 1.13 0.33
N GLY A 264 4.45 -0.15 0.11
CA GLY A 264 5.45 -1.19 -0.07
C GLY A 264 5.14 -2.40 0.80
N SER A 265 5.08 -3.57 0.18
CA SER A 265 4.74 -4.82 0.87
C SER A 265 5.77 -5.27 1.91
N THR A 266 6.96 -4.67 1.90
CA THR A 266 8.03 -4.93 2.88
C THR A 266 8.37 -3.69 3.71
N ARG A 267 7.54 -2.64 3.66
CA ARG A 267 7.77 -1.34 4.33
C ARG A 267 7.98 -1.53 5.83
N LEU A 268 7.23 -2.46 6.42
CA LEU A 268 7.29 -2.84 7.82
C LEU A 268 7.87 -4.25 7.92
N ASN A 269 9.05 -4.38 8.52
CA ASN A 269 9.66 -5.65 8.86
C ASN A 269 9.36 -5.96 10.34
N ILE A 270 8.27 -6.72 10.54
CA ILE A 270 7.78 -7.14 11.85
C ILE A 270 8.20 -8.57 12.16
N VAL A 271 8.70 -8.79 13.36
CA VAL A 271 9.10 -10.10 13.89
C VAL A 271 8.23 -10.52 15.07
N ASP A 272 7.68 -9.57 15.82
CA ASP A 272 6.82 -9.79 16.98
C ASP A 272 5.57 -10.63 16.61
N PRO A 273 5.30 -11.75 17.33
CA PRO A 273 4.13 -12.60 17.11
C PRO A 273 2.77 -11.90 17.29
N GLU A 274 2.65 -10.97 18.23
CA GLU A 274 1.46 -10.15 18.46
C GLU A 274 1.21 -9.23 17.26
N LEU A 275 2.24 -8.52 16.79
CA LEU A 275 2.11 -7.66 15.61
C LEU A 275 1.77 -8.47 14.35
N LYS A 276 2.33 -9.67 14.20
CA LYS A 276 1.94 -10.59 13.12
C LYS A 276 0.47 -11.01 13.23
N THR A 277 -0.03 -11.25 14.43
CA THR A 277 -1.43 -11.59 14.68
C THR A 277 -2.36 -10.43 14.32
N VAL A 278 -1.99 -9.20 14.69
CA VAL A 278 -2.71 -7.98 14.30
C VAL A 278 -2.68 -7.79 12.78
N TYR A 279 -1.52 -7.97 12.15
CA TYR A 279 -1.39 -7.90 10.69
C TYR A 279 -2.28 -8.93 9.96
N GLN A 280 -2.41 -10.14 10.50
CA GLN A 280 -3.35 -11.14 9.96
C GLN A 280 -4.81 -10.69 10.10
N LYS A 281 -5.20 -10.08 11.23
CA LYS A 281 -6.54 -9.49 11.40
C LYS A 281 -6.79 -8.37 10.38
N ILE A 282 -5.81 -7.48 10.19
CA ILE A 282 -5.87 -6.42 9.17
C ILE A 282 -6.04 -7.02 7.77
N THR A 283 -5.25 -8.04 7.43
CA THR A 283 -5.33 -8.71 6.11
C THR A 283 -6.74 -9.26 5.87
N ARG A 284 -7.33 -9.95 6.86
CA ARG A 284 -8.70 -10.48 6.75
C ARG A 284 -9.76 -9.38 6.60
N ALA A 285 -9.62 -8.28 7.33
CA ALA A 285 -10.52 -7.13 7.23
C ALA A 285 -10.45 -6.44 5.86
N LEU A 286 -9.34 -6.57 5.15
CA LEU A 286 -9.11 -6.01 3.81
C LEU A 286 -9.43 -6.99 2.66
N HIS A 287 -10.10 -8.10 2.95
CA HIS A 287 -10.80 -8.85 1.91
C HIS A 287 -12.00 -8.04 1.42
N TYR A 288 -12.34 -8.17 0.13
CA TYR A 288 -13.49 -7.44 -0.39
C TYR A 288 -14.80 -7.98 0.20
N ARG A 289 -15.73 -7.06 0.47
CA ARG A 289 -17.09 -7.40 0.88
C ARG A 289 -17.85 -8.06 -0.26
N LEU A 290 -18.61 -9.11 0.07
CA LEU A 290 -19.52 -9.78 -0.86
C LEU A 290 -20.97 -9.28 -0.74
N ASP A 291 -21.28 -8.51 0.30
CA ASP A 291 -22.60 -7.95 0.60
C ASP A 291 -22.79 -6.51 0.12
N THR A 292 -21.99 -6.08 -0.86
CA THR A 292 -22.07 -4.76 -1.51
C THR A 292 -22.50 -4.92 -2.97
N PRO A 293 -22.86 -3.85 -3.70
CA PRO A 293 -23.16 -3.97 -5.12
C PRO A 293 -21.98 -4.54 -5.96
N LEU A 294 -20.74 -4.30 -5.52
CA LEU A 294 -19.57 -4.96 -6.09
C LEU A 294 -19.61 -6.47 -5.84
N GLY A 295 -19.84 -6.88 -4.59
CA GLY A 295 -19.97 -8.27 -4.20
C GLY A 295 -21.12 -9.02 -4.89
N MET A 296 -22.31 -8.40 -4.97
CA MET A 296 -23.48 -8.96 -5.65
C MET A 296 -23.22 -9.16 -7.15
N THR A 297 -22.51 -8.23 -7.79
CA THR A 297 -22.08 -8.37 -9.19
C THR A 297 -21.17 -9.59 -9.36
N VAL A 298 -20.20 -9.76 -8.47
CA VAL A 298 -19.28 -10.90 -8.49
C VAL A 298 -20.04 -12.20 -8.26
N GLN A 299 -20.92 -12.27 -7.27
CA GLN A 299 -21.72 -13.45 -6.98
C GLN A 299 -22.58 -13.85 -8.19
N SER A 300 -23.24 -12.88 -8.83
CA SER A 300 -24.07 -13.13 -10.02
C SER A 300 -23.25 -13.72 -11.18
N ILE A 301 -22.01 -13.25 -11.37
CA ILE A 301 -21.10 -13.80 -12.38
C ILE A 301 -20.63 -15.20 -11.98
N VAL A 302 -20.22 -15.41 -10.72
CA VAL A 302 -19.76 -16.70 -10.22
C VAL A 302 -20.86 -17.75 -10.34
N ASP A 303 -22.11 -17.42 -9.99
CA ASP A 303 -23.28 -18.29 -10.15
C ASP A 303 -23.53 -18.62 -11.63
N HIS A 304 -23.43 -17.62 -12.51
CA HIS A 304 -23.53 -17.82 -13.95
C HIS A 304 -22.45 -18.78 -14.50
N LEU A 305 -21.26 -18.78 -13.90
CA LEU A 305 -20.17 -19.69 -14.28
C LEU A 305 -20.32 -21.12 -13.74
N GLY A 306 -21.33 -21.39 -12.91
CA GLY A 306 -21.58 -22.70 -12.28
C GLY A 306 -21.37 -22.71 -10.76
N GLY A 307 -21.08 -21.55 -10.15
CA GLY A 307 -20.82 -21.40 -8.72
C GLY A 307 -19.35 -21.45 -8.37
N LYS A 308 -19.04 -21.18 -7.10
CA LYS A 308 -17.67 -21.19 -6.57
C LYS A 308 -17.00 -22.56 -6.77
N GLY A 309 -15.78 -22.59 -7.29
CA GLY A 309 -15.00 -23.80 -7.48
C GLY A 309 -15.42 -24.68 -8.66
N SER A 310 -16.36 -24.24 -9.50
CA SER A 310 -16.85 -24.99 -10.67
C SER A 310 -16.05 -24.76 -11.96
N PHE A 311 -15.13 -23.78 -11.96
CA PHE A 311 -14.31 -23.39 -13.11
C PHE A 311 -12.85 -23.17 -12.70
N MET A 312 -11.92 -23.26 -13.65
CA MET A 312 -10.51 -22.88 -13.44
C MET A 312 -10.31 -21.39 -13.68
N SER A 313 -9.31 -20.78 -13.05
CA SER A 313 -9.01 -19.37 -13.25
C SER A 313 -7.59 -19.12 -13.73
N VAL A 314 -7.42 -18.09 -14.55
CA VAL A 314 -6.10 -17.57 -14.91
C VAL A 314 -6.11 -16.05 -14.92
N HIS A 315 -5.04 -15.44 -14.39
CA HIS A 315 -4.83 -14.00 -14.49
C HIS A 315 -3.60 -13.67 -15.36
N PHE A 316 -3.87 -13.07 -16.52
CA PHE A 316 -2.86 -12.55 -17.44
C PHE A 316 -2.71 -11.03 -17.31
N ARG A 317 -1.56 -10.59 -16.82
CA ARG A 317 -1.14 -9.18 -16.87
C ARG A 317 -0.36 -8.94 -18.16
N THR A 318 -0.84 -8.02 -19.00
CA THR A 318 -0.34 -7.77 -20.36
C THR A 318 -0.04 -6.29 -20.65
N GLY A 319 -0.41 -5.36 -19.76
CA GLY A 319 -0.32 -3.93 -20.03
C GLY A 319 1.11 -3.37 -20.10
N ASP A 320 1.85 -3.42 -18.99
CA ASP A 320 3.13 -2.70 -18.85
C ASP A 320 4.28 -3.40 -19.60
N LYS A 321 5.30 -2.64 -20.03
CA LYS A 321 6.44 -3.14 -20.82
C LYS A 321 7.09 -4.42 -20.26
N PRO A 322 7.36 -4.55 -18.94
CA PRO A 322 7.93 -5.78 -18.40
C PRO A 322 7.00 -6.99 -18.59
N PHE A 323 5.70 -6.82 -18.35
CA PHE A 323 4.72 -7.91 -18.48
C PHE A 323 4.51 -8.33 -19.92
N LYS A 324 4.51 -7.39 -20.88
CA LYS A 324 4.48 -7.71 -22.31
C LYS A 324 5.63 -8.60 -22.75
N LYS A 325 6.84 -8.34 -22.24
CA LYS A 325 8.03 -9.14 -22.55
C LYS A 325 7.94 -10.56 -21.98
N GLU A 326 7.31 -10.71 -20.82
CA GLU A 326 7.18 -11.98 -20.11
C GLU A 326 5.96 -12.79 -20.54
N LEU A 327 5.03 -12.18 -21.28
CA LEU A 327 3.77 -12.79 -21.69
C LEU A 327 3.96 -14.12 -22.42
N PRO A 328 4.86 -14.28 -23.42
CA PRO A 328 5.04 -15.56 -24.09
C PRO A 328 5.49 -16.69 -23.14
N THR A 329 6.39 -16.39 -22.20
CA THR A 329 6.86 -17.35 -21.20
C THR A 329 5.75 -17.70 -20.21
N ASN A 330 5.00 -16.72 -19.72
CA ASN A 330 3.88 -16.95 -18.82
C ASN A 330 2.79 -17.79 -19.49
N LEU A 331 2.47 -17.51 -20.75
CA LEU A 331 1.49 -18.27 -21.53
C LEU A 331 1.88 -19.74 -21.66
N GLN A 332 3.12 -20.02 -22.06
CA GLN A 332 3.62 -21.40 -22.18
C GLN A 332 3.56 -22.14 -20.84
N ASN A 333 4.01 -21.50 -19.76
CA ASN A 333 3.98 -22.08 -18.42
C ASN A 333 2.54 -22.34 -17.95
N PHE A 334 1.61 -21.41 -18.19
CA PHE A 334 0.23 -21.58 -17.76
C PHE A 334 -0.48 -22.67 -18.55
N VAL A 335 -0.24 -22.77 -19.86
CA VAL A 335 -0.78 -23.87 -20.68
C VAL A 335 -0.31 -25.21 -20.16
N LYS A 336 1.00 -25.34 -19.89
CA LYS A 336 1.58 -26.56 -19.33
C LYS A 336 0.94 -26.90 -17.97
N ASN A 337 0.98 -25.98 -17.01
CA ASN A 337 0.48 -26.21 -15.66
C ASN A 337 -1.03 -26.52 -15.67
N MET A 338 -1.82 -25.81 -16.46
CA MET A 338 -3.26 -26.07 -16.56
C MET A 338 -3.53 -27.46 -17.15
N THR A 339 -2.78 -27.88 -18.17
CA THR A 339 -2.89 -29.22 -18.75
C THR A 339 -2.56 -30.32 -17.73
N GLU A 340 -1.57 -30.08 -16.88
CA GLU A 340 -1.23 -31.00 -15.78
C GLU A 340 -2.35 -31.06 -14.72
N ILE A 341 -2.93 -29.91 -14.35
CA ILE A 341 -4.00 -29.83 -13.34
C ILE A 341 -5.29 -30.52 -13.82
N VAL A 342 -5.70 -30.32 -15.07
CA VAL A 342 -6.99 -30.81 -15.59
C VAL A 342 -6.94 -32.26 -16.07
N GLY A 343 -5.74 -32.83 -16.18
CA GLY A 343 -5.49 -34.17 -16.65
C GLY A 343 -5.87 -34.39 -18.12
N SER A 344 -5.93 -35.67 -18.52
CA SER A 344 -6.38 -36.09 -19.84
C SER A 344 -7.78 -36.68 -19.75
N HIS A 345 -8.72 -36.11 -20.52
CA HIS A 345 -10.06 -36.63 -20.68
C HIS A 345 -10.60 -36.18 -22.05
N GLU A 346 -11.24 -37.09 -22.78
CA GLU A 346 -11.88 -36.77 -24.05
C GLU A 346 -13.34 -36.39 -23.80
N THR A 347 -13.70 -35.14 -24.07
CA THR A 347 -15.10 -34.70 -24.12
C THR A 347 -15.33 -33.82 -25.34
N ASP A 348 -16.53 -33.92 -25.90
CA ASP A 348 -16.95 -33.07 -27.02
C ASP A 348 -17.47 -31.70 -26.53
N SER A 349 -18.02 -31.66 -25.31
CA SER A 349 -18.68 -30.49 -24.71
C SER A 349 -17.88 -29.87 -23.56
N CYS A 350 -18.16 -28.60 -23.27
CA CYS A 350 -17.55 -27.90 -22.13
C CYS A 350 -18.06 -28.48 -20.81
N VAL A 351 -17.14 -28.80 -19.90
CA VAL A 351 -17.44 -29.52 -18.65
C VAL A 351 -17.21 -28.62 -17.44
N ASP A 352 -18.13 -28.69 -16.50
CA ASP A 352 -18.00 -28.11 -15.15
C ASP A 352 -17.10 -28.98 -14.27
N ILE A 353 -16.35 -28.36 -13.35
CA ILE A 353 -15.53 -29.12 -12.41
C ILE A 353 -16.45 -29.71 -11.32
N PRO A 354 -16.45 -31.05 -11.12
CA PRO A 354 -17.19 -31.66 -10.02
C PRO A 354 -16.67 -31.13 -8.68
N LEU A 355 -17.56 -30.59 -7.84
CA LEU A 355 -17.18 -29.99 -6.56
C LEU A 355 -16.61 -31.03 -5.57
N ASP A 356 -17.12 -32.26 -5.63
CA ASP A 356 -16.84 -33.34 -4.66
C ASP A 356 -15.66 -34.24 -5.07
N SER A 357 -14.91 -33.90 -6.12
CA SER A 357 -13.78 -34.73 -6.57
C SER A 357 -12.43 -34.14 -6.17
N ASP A 358 -11.61 -34.94 -5.51
CA ASP A 358 -10.22 -34.60 -5.17
C ASP A 358 -9.30 -34.63 -6.41
N GLN A 359 -9.70 -35.30 -7.49
CA GLN A 359 -8.92 -35.38 -8.73
C GLN A 359 -9.69 -34.74 -9.89
N ILE A 360 -9.09 -33.75 -10.52
CA ILE A 360 -9.64 -33.08 -11.69
C ILE A 360 -9.15 -33.82 -12.95
N THR A 361 -10.01 -34.65 -13.54
CA THR A 361 -9.76 -35.33 -14.83
C THR A 361 -10.84 -34.94 -15.85
N VAL A 362 -10.91 -33.65 -16.17
CA VAL A 362 -11.91 -33.08 -17.09
C VAL A 362 -11.32 -32.69 -18.46
N GLY A 363 -10.00 -32.70 -18.59
CA GLY A 363 -9.31 -32.40 -19.84
C GLY A 363 -9.40 -30.92 -20.26
N LYS A 364 -9.01 -30.64 -21.52
CA LYS A 364 -8.87 -29.27 -22.04
C LYS A 364 -10.19 -28.54 -22.32
N LYS A 365 -11.32 -29.23 -22.23
CA LYS A 365 -12.67 -28.68 -22.37
C LYS A 365 -13.27 -28.22 -21.03
N VAL A 366 -12.43 -28.07 -20.00
CA VAL A 366 -12.82 -27.45 -18.74
C VAL A 366 -13.24 -25.99 -18.94
N LYS A 367 -14.23 -25.52 -18.18
CA LYS A 367 -14.53 -24.08 -18.11
C LYS A 367 -13.36 -23.32 -17.46
N VAL A 368 -12.88 -22.29 -18.13
CA VAL A 368 -11.82 -21.41 -17.63
C VAL A 368 -12.32 -19.96 -17.63
N TYR A 369 -12.14 -19.24 -16.54
CA TYR A 369 -12.29 -17.79 -16.48
C TYR A 369 -10.93 -17.10 -16.58
N ILE A 370 -10.77 -16.17 -17.52
CA ILE A 370 -9.60 -15.30 -17.61
C ILE A 370 -9.91 -13.90 -17.08
N ALA A 371 -9.11 -13.48 -16.10
CA ALA A 371 -8.94 -12.08 -15.74
C ALA A 371 -7.75 -11.48 -16.49
N THR A 372 -7.94 -10.35 -17.18
CA THR A 372 -6.86 -9.72 -17.96
C THR A 372 -7.09 -8.24 -18.26
N ASP A 373 -6.00 -7.48 -18.34
CA ASP A 373 -5.99 -6.10 -18.82
C ASP A 373 -5.84 -5.98 -20.35
N HIS A 374 -5.81 -7.11 -21.07
CA HIS A 374 -5.78 -7.12 -22.53
C HIS A 374 -7.14 -6.67 -23.09
N LYS A 375 -7.15 -5.65 -23.97
CA LYS A 375 -8.40 -5.05 -24.48
C LYS A 375 -9.23 -5.96 -25.37
N ASP A 376 -8.58 -6.81 -26.15
CA ASP A 376 -9.22 -7.75 -27.07
C ASP A 376 -8.52 -9.11 -27.01
N PRO A 377 -8.68 -9.88 -25.92
CA PRO A 377 -7.91 -11.09 -25.65
C PRO A 377 -8.17 -12.22 -26.67
N LYS A 378 -9.34 -12.20 -27.34
CA LYS A 378 -9.73 -13.16 -28.38
C LYS A 378 -9.52 -12.63 -29.81
N GLY A 379 -9.02 -11.41 -29.96
CA GLY A 379 -8.76 -10.78 -31.25
C GLY A 379 -7.72 -11.53 -32.07
N LYS A 380 -7.79 -11.43 -33.41
CA LYS A 380 -6.89 -12.14 -34.35
C LYS A 380 -5.40 -11.84 -34.14
N SER A 381 -5.08 -10.67 -33.57
CA SER A 381 -3.72 -10.22 -33.26
C SER A 381 -3.34 -10.36 -31.79
N SER A 382 -4.16 -11.06 -30.99
CA SER A 382 -3.90 -11.21 -29.55
C SER A 382 -2.83 -12.27 -29.31
N ASP A 383 -1.85 -11.91 -28.48
CA ASP A 383 -0.81 -12.84 -27.99
C ASP A 383 -1.40 -13.93 -27.08
N LEU A 384 -2.64 -13.76 -26.60
CA LEU A 384 -3.35 -14.76 -25.79
C LEU A 384 -4.12 -15.78 -26.63
N LEU A 385 -4.22 -15.63 -27.96
CA LEU A 385 -4.92 -16.58 -28.82
C LEU A 385 -4.52 -18.06 -28.63
N PRO A 386 -3.23 -18.41 -28.42
CA PRO A 386 -2.85 -19.79 -28.20
C PRO A 386 -3.55 -20.41 -26.98
N TRP A 387 -3.83 -19.63 -25.93
CA TRP A 387 -4.61 -20.11 -24.78
C TRP A 387 -6.01 -20.56 -25.20
N PHE A 388 -6.72 -19.71 -25.95
CA PHE A 388 -8.10 -20.00 -26.35
C PHE A 388 -8.20 -21.17 -27.34
N ARG A 389 -7.14 -21.47 -28.08
CA ARG A 389 -7.07 -22.68 -28.93
C ARG A 389 -6.89 -23.93 -28.08
N GLU A 390 -6.07 -23.84 -27.05
CA GLU A 390 -5.76 -24.94 -26.16
C GLU A 390 -6.93 -25.27 -25.23
N PHE A 391 -7.55 -24.25 -24.64
CA PHE A 391 -8.69 -24.34 -23.72
C PHE A 391 -9.91 -23.61 -24.32
N PRO A 392 -10.64 -24.25 -25.25
CA PRO A 392 -11.70 -23.59 -26.03
C PRO A 392 -12.93 -23.17 -25.20
N CYS A 393 -13.09 -23.70 -24.00
CA CYS A 393 -14.17 -23.35 -23.07
C CYS A 393 -13.79 -22.17 -22.14
N THR A 394 -12.85 -21.34 -22.59
CA THR A 394 -12.40 -20.15 -21.86
C THR A 394 -13.32 -18.96 -22.11
N VAL A 395 -13.76 -18.33 -21.04
CA VAL A 395 -14.55 -17.09 -21.02
C VAL A 395 -13.76 -15.97 -20.35
N THR A 396 -14.06 -14.74 -20.78
CA THR A 396 -13.58 -13.48 -20.20
C THR A 396 -14.78 -12.68 -19.74
N LEU A 397 -14.57 -11.66 -18.93
CA LEU A 397 -15.66 -10.76 -18.52
C LEU A 397 -16.46 -10.19 -19.71
N GLY A 398 -15.80 -9.96 -20.85
CA GLY A 398 -16.44 -9.45 -22.07
C GLY A 398 -17.35 -10.44 -22.79
N ASP A 399 -17.25 -11.74 -22.48
CA ASP A 399 -18.15 -12.77 -23.03
C ASP A 399 -19.46 -12.89 -22.23
N LEU A 400 -19.53 -12.28 -21.05
CA LEU A 400 -20.64 -12.46 -20.13
C LEU A 400 -21.80 -11.49 -20.39
N PRO A 401 -23.05 -11.88 -20.07
CA PRO A 401 -24.20 -10.99 -20.22
C PRO A 401 -24.06 -9.69 -19.44
N GLY A 402 -24.20 -8.54 -20.12
CA GLY A 402 -23.99 -7.22 -19.51
C GLY A 402 -24.93 -6.88 -18.34
N HIS A 403 -26.09 -7.53 -18.24
CA HIS A 403 -27.02 -7.34 -17.12
C HIS A 403 -26.45 -7.84 -15.79
N LEU A 404 -25.48 -8.76 -15.79
CA LEU A 404 -24.82 -9.22 -14.57
C LEU A 404 -24.04 -8.10 -13.86
N LEU A 405 -23.69 -7.03 -14.59
CA LEU A 405 -23.00 -5.85 -14.07
C LEU A 405 -23.95 -4.75 -13.59
N SER A 406 -25.27 -4.98 -13.61
CA SER A 406 -26.24 -3.94 -13.25
C SER A 406 -26.16 -3.45 -11.79
N PRO A 407 -25.76 -4.27 -10.77
CA PRO A 407 -25.64 -3.74 -9.42
C PRO A 407 -24.59 -2.61 -9.31
N LEU A 408 -23.57 -2.61 -10.17
CA LEU A 408 -22.59 -1.52 -10.22
C LEU A 408 -23.18 -0.18 -10.70
N ASP A 409 -24.36 -0.20 -11.34
CA ASP A 409 -25.05 1.01 -11.79
C ASP A 409 -25.53 1.88 -10.64
N ASP A 410 -25.46 1.45 -9.38
CA ASP A 410 -25.83 2.25 -8.21
C ASP A 410 -24.63 2.90 -7.52
N LEU A 411 -23.40 2.45 -7.81
CA LEU A 411 -22.20 2.98 -7.16
C LEU A 411 -21.82 4.34 -7.73
N ARG A 412 -21.66 5.33 -6.83
CA ARG A 412 -21.38 6.72 -7.16
C ARG A 412 -20.12 7.22 -6.48
N ASP A 413 -19.45 8.15 -7.15
CA ASP A 413 -18.28 8.83 -6.63
C ASP A 413 -18.67 9.69 -5.41
N MET A 414 -17.95 9.55 -4.30
CA MET A 414 -18.30 10.25 -3.05
C MET A 414 -18.11 11.78 -3.13
N VAL A 415 -17.24 12.25 -4.02
CA VAL A 415 -16.96 13.69 -4.21
C VAL A 415 -17.93 14.29 -5.24
N SER A 416 -18.46 13.48 -6.15
CA SER A 416 -19.49 13.87 -7.13
C SER A 416 -20.51 12.76 -7.33
N PRO A 417 -21.62 12.81 -6.59
CA PRO A 417 -22.66 11.76 -6.64
C PRO A 417 -23.31 11.56 -8.01
N SER A 418 -23.11 12.47 -8.97
CA SER A 418 -23.60 12.33 -10.36
C SER A 418 -22.77 11.37 -11.23
N LYS A 419 -21.58 10.99 -10.76
CA LYS A 419 -20.62 10.20 -11.54
C LYS A 419 -20.71 8.73 -11.16
N SER A 420 -20.99 7.89 -12.15
CA SER A 420 -20.95 6.43 -11.99
C SER A 420 -19.53 5.92 -11.76
N LEU A 421 -19.38 4.99 -10.82
CA LEU A 421 -18.12 4.29 -10.56
C LEU A 421 -17.97 2.97 -11.33
N LYS A 422 -19.01 2.50 -12.02
CA LYS A 422 -19.08 1.17 -12.66
C LYS A 422 -17.83 0.80 -13.43
N ARG A 423 -17.39 1.65 -14.36
CA ARG A 423 -16.21 1.38 -15.21
C ARG A 423 -14.90 1.22 -14.43
N PHE A 424 -14.78 1.87 -13.27
CA PHE A 424 -13.58 1.82 -12.45
C PHE A 424 -13.51 0.57 -11.58
N LEU A 425 -14.66 -0.06 -11.36
CA LEU A 425 -14.82 -1.27 -10.56
C LEU A 425 -14.69 -2.54 -11.38
N ILE A 426 -14.75 -2.45 -12.71
CA ILE A 426 -14.59 -3.60 -13.62
C ILE A 426 -13.32 -4.42 -13.34
N PRO A 427 -12.13 -3.83 -13.15
CA PRO A 427 -10.96 -4.63 -12.79
C PRO A 427 -11.14 -5.37 -11.46
N LEU A 428 -11.81 -4.77 -10.46
CA LEU A 428 -12.06 -5.44 -9.18
C LEU A 428 -13.00 -6.63 -9.36
N VAL A 429 -14.07 -6.47 -10.15
CA VAL A 429 -14.96 -7.59 -10.51
C VAL A 429 -14.16 -8.71 -11.13
N ASP A 430 -13.32 -8.40 -12.13
CA ASP A 430 -12.51 -9.38 -12.86
C ASP A 430 -11.60 -10.18 -11.91
N ALA A 431 -10.91 -9.49 -11.00
CA ALA A 431 -10.10 -10.10 -9.95
C ALA A 431 -10.91 -10.98 -9.00
N MET A 432 -12.04 -10.47 -8.51
CA MET A 432 -12.86 -11.17 -7.52
C MET A 432 -13.52 -12.41 -8.12
N VAL A 433 -13.97 -12.37 -9.36
CA VAL A 433 -14.50 -13.55 -10.07
C VAL A 433 -13.41 -14.60 -10.23
N ALA A 434 -12.22 -14.21 -10.70
CA ALA A 434 -11.10 -15.14 -10.85
C ALA A 434 -10.72 -15.82 -9.52
N ALA A 435 -10.81 -15.11 -8.39
CA ALA A 435 -10.52 -15.69 -7.07
C ALA A 435 -11.48 -16.82 -6.65
N HIS A 436 -12.66 -16.94 -7.26
CA HIS A 436 -13.63 -18.00 -6.96
C HIS A 436 -13.43 -19.28 -7.78
N GLY A 437 -12.44 -19.34 -8.67
CA GLY A 437 -12.10 -20.56 -9.39
C GLY A 437 -11.61 -21.68 -8.47
N ARG A 438 -11.67 -22.92 -8.94
CA ARG A 438 -11.18 -24.12 -8.24
C ARG A 438 -9.68 -24.04 -7.95
N ASP A 439 -8.93 -23.61 -8.96
CA ASP A 439 -7.51 -23.30 -8.88
C ASP A 439 -7.23 -22.05 -9.72
N ILE A 440 -6.11 -21.39 -9.46
CA ILE A 440 -5.74 -20.15 -10.14
C ILE A 440 -4.25 -20.08 -10.50
N LEU A 441 -3.99 -19.79 -11.78
CA LEU A 441 -2.65 -19.43 -12.26
C LEU A 441 -2.54 -17.92 -12.41
N THR A 442 -1.52 -17.29 -11.81
CA THR A 442 -1.39 -15.82 -11.84
C THR A 442 -0.04 -15.34 -12.34
N THR A 443 -0.05 -14.18 -13.00
CA THR A 443 1.18 -13.56 -13.55
C THR A 443 2.16 -13.17 -12.43
N PRO A 444 3.41 -13.67 -12.44
CA PRO A 444 4.41 -13.36 -11.42
C PRO A 444 4.68 -11.86 -11.27
N ARG A 445 5.02 -11.44 -10.04
CA ARG A 445 5.39 -10.05 -9.66
C ARG A 445 4.30 -8.98 -9.80
N SER A 446 3.13 -9.33 -10.32
CA SER A 446 1.97 -8.45 -10.34
C SER A 446 1.35 -8.35 -8.94
N THR A 447 1.24 -7.13 -8.40
CA THR A 447 0.53 -6.90 -7.12
C THR A 447 -0.94 -7.26 -7.22
N PHE A 448 -1.52 -7.10 -8.41
CA PHE A 448 -2.88 -7.50 -8.72
C PHE A 448 -3.03 -9.03 -8.64
N SER A 449 -2.14 -9.79 -9.28
CA SER A 449 -2.09 -11.26 -9.20
C SER A 449 -2.03 -11.76 -7.77
N LYS A 450 -1.07 -11.24 -6.98
CA LYS A 450 -0.88 -11.63 -5.58
C LYS A 450 -2.15 -11.44 -4.76
N TYR A 451 -2.94 -10.43 -5.09
CA TYR A 451 -4.19 -10.20 -4.40
C TYR A 451 -5.28 -11.18 -4.81
N ILE A 452 -5.37 -11.56 -6.09
CA ILE A 452 -6.31 -12.61 -6.51
C ILE A 452 -5.98 -13.91 -5.76
N GLU A 453 -4.71 -14.26 -5.60
CA GLU A 453 -4.28 -15.44 -4.82
C GLU A 453 -4.66 -15.35 -3.34
N GLU A 454 -4.53 -14.17 -2.72
CA GLU A 454 -4.93 -13.91 -1.33
C GLU A 454 -6.44 -14.12 -1.15
N LEU A 455 -7.25 -13.54 -2.04
CA LEU A 455 -8.69 -13.71 -2.03
C LEU A 455 -9.10 -15.15 -2.32
N HIS A 456 -8.44 -15.82 -3.26
CA HIS A 456 -8.68 -17.22 -3.59
C HIS A 456 -8.48 -18.11 -2.37
N LYS A 457 -7.36 -17.96 -1.66
CA LYS A 457 -7.10 -18.70 -0.40
C LYS A 457 -8.14 -18.40 0.68
N ALA A 458 -8.69 -17.19 0.71
CA ALA A 458 -9.70 -16.80 1.69
C ALA A 458 -11.10 -17.33 1.36
N TRP A 459 -11.45 -17.38 0.07
CA TRP A 459 -12.79 -17.70 -0.38
C TRP A 459 -12.97 -19.11 -0.85
N VAL A 460 -11.92 -19.78 -1.31
CA VAL A 460 -11.91 -21.18 -1.76
C VAL A 460 -10.89 -21.92 -0.89
N PRO A 461 -11.30 -22.42 0.29
CA PRO A 461 -10.44 -23.28 1.10
C PRO A 461 -10.11 -24.54 0.30
N GLN A 462 -8.82 -24.94 0.34
CA GLN A 462 -8.31 -26.17 -0.25
C GLN A 462 -8.76 -27.41 0.52
#